data_AF-A0A529MGF5-F1
#
_entry.id   AF-A0A529MGF5-F1
#
_cell.length_a   1.000
_cell.length_b   1.000
_cell.length_c   1.000
_cell.angle_alpha   90.00
_cell.angle_beta   90.00
_cell.angle_gamma   90.00
#
_symmetry.space_group_name_H-M   'P 1'
#
loop_
_entity.id
_entity.type
_entity.pdbx_description
1 polymer ?
#
loop_
_entity_poly.entity_id
_entity_poly.type
_entity_poly.pdbx_seq_one_letter_code
_entity_poly.pdbx_strand_id
1 'polypeptide(L)'
;RIGRPGIFIGIENYQYLWSDGVFWLSVFNTLLYTISASILKFMLGLWLALILNENLPFKSFFRAVVLLPWVVPTVLSAIAFWWIYDSQFSILSWALQQMG
;
A
#
# COMPACT_ATOMS: atom_id res chain seq x y z
N ARG A 1 -27.00 23.72 -10.02
CA ARG A 1 -27.97 22.83 -9.31
C ARG A 1 -27.30 21.47 -9.13
N ILE A 2 -26.79 21.21 -7.93
CA ILE A 2 -26.22 19.90 -7.56
C ILE A 2 -27.40 19.06 -7.03
N GLY A 3 -27.60 17.88 -7.59
CA GLY A 3 -28.69 16.96 -7.23
C GLY A 3 -29.94 17.13 -8.10
N ARG A 4 -30.06 16.29 -9.14
CA ARG A 4 -31.39 15.93 -9.67
C ARG A 4 -32.06 15.01 -8.63
N PRO A 5 -33.40 15.08 -8.44
CA PRO A 5 -34.08 14.09 -7.63
C PRO A 5 -33.77 12.70 -8.20
N GLY A 6 -33.11 11.86 -7.41
CA GLY A 6 -32.81 10.48 -7.80
C GLY A 6 -34.12 9.70 -7.85
N ILE A 7 -34.40 9.08 -8.99
CA ILE A 7 -35.46 8.09 -9.10
C ILE A 7 -34.90 6.72 -8.67
N PHE A 8 -35.74 5.88 -8.07
CA PHE A 8 -35.34 4.53 -7.74
C PHE A 8 -35.19 3.70 -9.02
N ILE A 9 -33.97 3.24 -9.30
CA ILE A 9 -33.60 2.49 -10.52
C ILE A 9 -33.35 1.00 -10.26
N GLY A 10 -33.74 0.48 -9.10
CA GLY A 10 -33.52 -0.93 -8.75
C GLY A 10 -32.04 -1.33 -8.82
N ILE A 11 -31.73 -2.33 -9.66
CA ILE A 11 -30.39 -2.90 -9.81
C ILE A 11 -29.64 -2.43 -11.06
N GLU A 12 -30.15 -1.43 -11.77
CA GLU A 12 -29.58 -0.97 -13.05
C GLU A 12 -28.09 -0.59 -12.94
N ASN A 13 -27.66 0.03 -11.83
CA ASN A 13 -26.25 0.34 -11.60
C ASN A 13 -25.36 -0.91 -11.58
N TYR A 14 -25.83 -2.01 -10.99
CA TYR A 14 -25.06 -3.25 -10.91
C TYR A 14 -25.00 -3.95 -12.26
N GLN A 15 -26.10 -3.92 -13.02
CA GLN A 15 -26.16 -4.45 -14.39
C GLN A 15 -25.23 -3.66 -15.32
N TYR A 16 -25.18 -2.34 -15.17
CA TYR A 16 -24.25 -1.49 -15.90
C TYR A 16 -22.79 -1.84 -15.59
N LEU A 17 -22.43 -1.98 -14.31
CA LEU A 17 -21.06 -2.35 -13.91
C LEU A 17 -20.68 -3.76 -14.35
N TRP A 18 -21.64 -4.66 -14.52
CA TRP A 18 -21.38 -6.04 -14.92
C TRP A 18 -20.69 -6.16 -16.27
N SER A 19 -21.02 -5.29 -17.24
CA SER A 19 -20.39 -5.24 -18.56
C SER A 19 -19.29 -4.19 -18.67
N ASP A 20 -19.01 -3.43 -17.61
CA ASP A 20 -17.98 -2.40 -17.60
C ASP A 20 -16.58 -3.02 -17.44
N GLY A 21 -15.79 -2.98 -18.50
CA GLY A 21 -14.41 -3.47 -18.49
C GLY A 21 -13.49 -2.71 -17.54
N VAL A 22 -13.73 -1.42 -17.31
CA VAL A 22 -12.92 -0.60 -16.38
C VAL A 22 -13.19 -1.01 -14.93
N PHE A 23 -14.45 -1.32 -14.62
CA PHE A 23 -14.83 -1.85 -13.32
C PHE A 23 -14.09 -3.16 -13.03
N TRP A 24 -14.17 -4.14 -13.93
CA TRP A 24 -13.52 -5.44 -13.73
C TRP A 24 -11.99 -5.36 -13.73
N LEU A 25 -11.39 -4.48 -14.54
CA LEU A 25 -9.95 -4.20 -14.48
C LEU A 25 -9.55 -3.63 -13.11
N SER A 26 -10.32 -2.69 -12.57
CA SER A 26 -10.07 -2.09 -11.26
C SER A 26 -10.23 -3.10 -10.13
N VAL A 27 -11.24 -3.96 -10.19
CA VAL A 27 -11.45 -5.08 -9.25
C VAL A 27 -10.26 -6.03 -9.30
N PHE A 28 -9.85 -6.46 -10.49
CA PHE A 28 -8.70 -7.35 -10.65
C PHE A 28 -7.42 -6.73 -10.10
N ASN A 29 -7.11 -5.49 -10.47
CA ASN A 29 -5.92 -4.78 -9.99
C ASN A 29 -5.91 -4.64 -8.46
N THR A 30 -7.07 -4.32 -7.87
CA THR A 30 -7.20 -4.17 -6.41
C THR A 30 -7.01 -5.51 -5.70
N LEU A 31 -7.62 -6.58 -6.21
CA LEU A 31 -7.47 -7.92 -5.65
C LEU A 31 -6.03 -8.42 -5.78
N LEU A 32 -5.44 -8.30 -6.96
CA LEU A 32 -4.05 -8.67 -7.22
C LEU A 32 -3.11 -7.92 -6.27
N TYR A 33 -3.22 -6.60 -6.22
CA TYR A 33 -2.41 -5.78 -5.31
C TYR A 33 -2.59 -6.19 -3.85
N THR A 34 -3.83 -6.34 -3.39
CA THR A 34 -4.12 -6.65 -1.98
C THR A 34 -3.60 -8.02 -1.58
N ILE A 35 -3.83 -9.05 -2.40
CA ILE A 35 -3.40 -10.42 -2.12
C ILE A 35 -1.88 -10.51 -2.15
N SER A 36 -1.24 -10.02 -3.22
CA SER A 36 0.22 -10.03 -3.35
C SER A 36 0.89 -9.25 -2.21
N ALA A 37 0.43 -8.03 -1.92
CA ALA A 37 0.98 -7.22 -0.85
C ALA A 37 0.78 -7.88 0.53
N SER A 38 -0.38 -8.51 0.79
CA SER A 38 -0.67 -9.16 2.07
C SER A 38 0.18 -10.40 2.29
N ILE A 39 0.35 -11.24 1.26
CA ILE A 39 1.22 -12.43 1.33
C ILE A 39 2.66 -12.00 1.63
N LEU A 40 3.20 -11.02 0.89
CA LEU A 40 4.57 -10.54 1.10
C LEU A 40 4.76 -9.95 2.51
N LYS A 41 3.84 -9.08 2.95
CA LYS A 41 3.88 -8.50 4.30
C LYS A 41 3.82 -9.56 5.39
N PHE A 42 2.95 -10.56 5.23
CA PHE A 42 2.82 -11.65 6.19
C PHE A 42 4.06 -12.53 6.24
N MET A 43 4.60 -12.94 5.10
CA MET A 43 5.83 -13.73 5.03
C MET A 43 7.02 -13.01 5.67
N LEU A 44 7.21 -11.73 5.34
CA LEU A 44 8.25 -10.90 5.97
C LEU A 44 8.02 -10.77 7.47
N GLY A 45 6.80 -10.45 7.90
CA GLY A 45 6.45 -10.30 9.32
C GLY A 45 6.69 -11.58 10.11
N LEU A 46 6.29 -12.73 9.57
CA LEU A 46 6.51 -14.04 10.19
C LEU A 46 8.00 -14.37 10.28
N TRP A 47 8.75 -14.15 9.19
CA TRP A 47 10.20 -14.37 9.17
C TRP A 47 10.92 -13.52 10.23
N LEU A 48 10.61 -12.22 10.31
CA LEU A 48 11.14 -11.35 11.36
C LEU A 48 10.70 -11.79 12.76
N ALA A 49 9.47 -12.23 12.94
CA ALA A 49 8.95 -12.69 14.23
C ALA A 49 9.69 -13.93 14.73
N LEU A 50 10.02 -14.89 13.86
CA LEU A 50 10.79 -16.08 14.21
C LEU A 50 12.21 -15.71 14.65
N ILE A 51 12.90 -14.85 13.90
CA ILE A 51 14.25 -14.35 14.27
C ILE A 51 14.19 -13.65 15.63
N LEU A 52 13.24 -12.75 15.82
CA LEU A 52 13.07 -12.02 17.08
C LEU A 52 12.62 -12.93 18.23
N ASN A 53 12.09 -14.12 17.97
CA ASN A 53 11.70 -15.05 19.02
C ASN A 53 12.92 -15.70 19.70
N GLU A 54 14.07 -15.79 19.01
CA GLU A 54 15.29 -16.34 19.59
C GLU A 54 15.93 -15.43 20.66
N ASN A 55 16.93 -15.96 21.37
CA ASN A 55 17.68 -15.27 22.42
C ASN A 55 18.69 -14.28 21.82
N LEU A 56 18.18 -13.26 21.13
CA LEU A 56 19.00 -12.21 20.54
C LEU A 56 19.42 -11.16 21.59
N PRO A 57 20.69 -10.72 21.59
CA PRO A 57 21.07 -9.52 22.32
C PRO A 57 20.31 -8.31 21.76
N PHE A 58 19.89 -7.39 22.64
CA PHE A 58 19.10 -6.19 22.28
C PHE A 58 17.74 -6.44 21.62
N LYS A 59 17.11 -7.62 21.83
CA LYS A 59 15.78 -7.98 21.30
C LYS A 59 14.70 -6.90 21.45
N SER A 60 14.69 -6.16 22.56
CA SER A 60 13.74 -5.05 22.78
C SER A 60 13.92 -3.90 21.78
N PHE A 61 15.17 -3.55 21.46
CA PHE A 61 15.50 -2.50 20.50
C PHE A 61 15.06 -2.89 19.09
N PHE A 62 15.41 -4.10 18.63
CA PHE A 62 14.99 -4.56 17.29
C PHE A 62 13.47 -4.66 17.15
N ARG A 63 12.77 -5.12 18.21
CA ARG A 63 11.30 -5.13 18.22
C ARG A 63 10.72 -3.72 18.07
N ALA A 64 11.29 -2.72 18.76
CA ALA A 64 10.85 -1.34 18.63
C ALA A 64 11.05 -0.82 17.18
N VAL A 65 12.23 -1.02 16.60
CA VAL A 65 12.54 -0.58 15.22
C VAL A 65 11.59 -1.20 14.20
N VAL A 66 11.30 -2.49 14.31
CA VAL A 66 10.38 -3.19 13.39
C VAL A 66 8.94 -2.66 13.49
N LEU A 67 8.54 -2.16 14.66
CA LEU A 67 7.22 -1.59 14.88
C LEU A 67 7.13 -0.10 14.50
N LEU A 68 8.26 0.60 14.34
CA LEU A 68 8.27 2.03 13.99
C LEU A 68 7.45 2.37 12.74
N PRO A 69 7.55 1.64 11.61
CA PRO A 69 6.81 1.98 10.41
C PRO A 69 5.29 1.94 10.59
N TRP A 70 4.79 1.14 11.54
CA TRP A 70 3.36 1.05 11.84
C TRP A 70 2.84 2.26 12.60
N VAL A 71 3.71 2.94 13.37
CA VAL A 71 3.35 4.16 14.12
C VAL A 71 3.26 5.39 13.20
N VAL A 72 3.96 5.36 12.05
CA VAL A 72 3.98 6.48 11.11
C VAL A 72 2.62 6.60 10.39
N PRO A 73 2.00 7.80 10.33
CA PRO A 73 0.75 8.00 9.61
C PRO A 73 0.86 7.67 8.12
N THR A 74 -0.11 6.94 7.58
CA THR A 74 -0.13 6.50 6.16
C THR A 74 0.00 7.67 5.18
N VAL A 75 -0.66 8.80 5.47
CA VAL A 75 -0.61 10.00 4.62
C VAL A 75 0.82 10.56 4.54
N LEU A 76 1.52 10.61 5.67
CA LEU A 76 2.90 11.11 5.72
C LEU A 76 3.83 10.16 4.95
N SER A 77 3.67 8.85 5.14
CA SER A 77 4.40 7.84 4.37
C SER A 77 4.16 7.99 2.87
N ALA A 78 2.91 8.21 2.44
CA ALA A 78 2.58 8.40 1.03
C ALA A 78 3.26 9.65 0.45
N ILE A 79 3.28 10.77 1.17
CA ILE A 79 3.96 12.00 0.73
C ILE A 79 5.48 11.78 0.67
N ALA A 80 6.07 11.11 1.66
CA ALA A 80 7.49 10.82 1.69
C ALA A 80 7.89 9.96 0.47
N PHE A 81 7.14 8.89 0.19
CA PHE A 81 7.38 8.05 -0.98
C PHE A 81 7.13 8.79 -2.29
N TRP A 82 6.12 9.65 -2.35
CA TRP A 82 5.87 10.51 -3.51
C TRP A 82 7.09 11.40 -3.83
N TRP A 83 7.70 12.02 -2.81
CA TRP A 83 8.91 12.81 -2.99
C TRP A 83 10.14 11.96 -3.34
N ILE A 84 10.30 10.79 -2.72
CA ILE A 84 11.39 9.85 -3.03
C ILE A 84 11.36 9.45 -4.51
N TYR A 85 10.17 9.27 -5.09
CA TYR A 85 9.98 8.89 -6.48
C TYR A 85 9.61 10.07 -7.41
N ASP A 86 9.82 11.32 -6.96
CA ASP A 86 9.46 12.49 -7.75
C ASP A 86 10.29 12.60 -9.04
N SER A 87 9.63 12.92 -10.16
CA SER A 87 10.30 12.95 -11.46
C SER A 87 11.34 14.08 -11.64
N GLN A 88 11.26 15.16 -10.85
CA GLN A 88 12.12 16.33 -10.98
C GLN A 88 13.17 16.42 -9.86
N PHE A 89 12.77 16.12 -8.61
CA PHE A 89 13.58 16.27 -7.41
C PHE A 89 13.58 14.98 -6.56
N SER A 90 13.78 13.82 -7.20
CA SER A 90 13.92 12.53 -6.49
C SER A 90 15.26 12.42 -5.77
N ILE A 91 15.19 12.17 -4.46
CA ILE A 91 16.37 11.78 -3.66
C ILE A 91 16.95 10.46 -4.18
N LEU A 92 16.11 9.52 -4.60
CA LEU A 92 16.54 8.22 -5.09
C LEU A 92 17.36 8.38 -6.38
N SER A 93 16.87 9.14 -7.35
CA SER A 93 17.59 9.42 -8.59
C SER A 93 18.90 10.17 -8.32
N TRP A 94 18.89 11.17 -7.44
CA TRP A 94 20.10 11.87 -7.02
C TRP A 94 21.13 10.93 -6.37
N ALA A 95 20.68 10.05 -5.46
CA ALA A 95 21.56 9.09 -4.80
C ALA A 95 22.12 8.05 -5.77
N LEU A 96 21.30 7.54 -6.70
CA LEU A 96 21.72 6.58 -7.73
C LEU A 96 22.75 7.20 -8.68
N GLN A 97 22.55 8.44 -9.14
CA GLN A 97 23.52 9.16 -9.99
C GLN A 97 24.86 9.39 -9.29
N GLN A 98 24.86 9.64 -7.98
CA GLN A 98 26.11 9.77 -7.23
C GLN A 98 26.82 8.43 -6.99
N MET A 99 26.12 7.32 -7.11
CA MET A 99 26.70 5.98 -7.05
C MET A 99 27.16 5.48 -8.45
N GLY A 100 26.75 6.13 -9.55
CA GLY A 100 27.15 5.81 -10.92
C GLY A 100 26.34 6.53 -12.00
#